data_AF-A0A0K6IU15-F1
#
_entry.id   AF-A0A0K6IU15-F1
#
_cell.length_a   1.000
_cell.length_b   1.000
_cell.length_c   1.000
_cell.angle_alpha   90.00
_cell.angle_beta   90.00
_cell.angle_gamma   90.00
#
_symmetry.space_group_name_H-M   'P 1'
#
loop_
_entity.id
_entity.type
_entity.pdbx_description
1 polymer ?
#
loop_
_entity_poly.entity_id
_entity_poly.type
_entity_poly.pdbx_seq_one_letter_code
_entity_poly.pdbx_strand_id
1 'polypeptide(L)'
;MVLDTNAALALWYFEDPALSPLAAALASGRLVPVATPPMIAEWHCVLAREGFDPQRAAAARTAYAALRRELPLPELEAPARCRDPDDQKFLVCALAYAPLLLTRDKALLRLARHRRIAPRLAILRPEQAMPLRGPVAATEIS
;
A
#
# COMPACT_ATOMS: atom_id res chain seq x y z
N MET A 1 -5.43 3.82 0.85
CA MET A 1 -4.45 3.38 -0.19
C MET A 1 -3.90 2.02 0.18
N VAL A 2 -3.37 1.26 -0.77
CA VAL A 2 -2.63 0.01 -0.51
C VAL A 2 -1.14 0.26 -0.76
N LEU A 3 -0.30 -0.35 0.06
CA LEU A 3 1.15 -0.42 -0.14
C LEU A 3 1.50 -1.89 -0.38
N ASP A 4 2.38 -2.15 -1.35
CA ASP A 4 3.07 -3.45 -1.37
C ASP A 4 4.08 -3.54 -0.22
N THR A 5 4.59 -4.75 0.04
CA THR A 5 5.54 -4.97 1.15
C THR A 5 6.83 -4.16 0.97
N ASN A 6 7.30 -3.95 -0.26
CA ASN A 6 8.51 -3.17 -0.53
C ASN A 6 8.34 -1.67 -0.22
N ALA A 7 7.20 -1.08 -0.57
CA ALA A 7 6.86 0.30 -0.25
C ALA A 7 6.65 0.48 1.26
N ALA A 8 6.02 -0.50 1.91
CA ALA A 8 5.89 -0.52 3.37
C ALA A 8 7.26 -0.58 4.07
N LEU A 9 8.17 -1.43 3.57
CA LEU A 9 9.55 -1.50 4.07
C LEU A 9 10.29 -0.18 3.86
N ALA A 10 10.17 0.44 2.68
CA ALA A 10 10.80 1.73 2.41
C ALA A 10 10.34 2.82 3.38
N LEU A 11 9.06 2.83 3.75
CA LEU A 11 8.48 3.79 4.69
C LEU A 11 8.88 3.54 6.13
N TRP A 12 8.63 2.33 6.65
CA TRP A 12 8.67 2.07 8.09
C TRP A 12 9.92 1.35 8.56
N TYR A 13 10.57 0.58 7.69
CA TYR A 13 11.83 -0.04 8.03
C TYR A 13 12.97 0.86 7.58
N PHE A 14 13.14 1.10 6.29
CA PHE A 14 14.28 1.87 5.76
C PHE A 14 14.20 3.38 6.01
N GLU A 15 13.02 3.91 6.30
CA GLU A 15 12.78 5.35 6.49
C GLU A 15 13.35 6.19 5.35
N ASP A 16 13.04 5.77 4.12
CA ASP A 16 13.54 6.36 2.89
C ASP A 16 13.23 7.87 2.85
N PRO A 17 14.25 8.76 2.84
CA PRO A 17 14.03 10.21 2.85
C PRO A 17 13.20 10.72 1.68
N ALA A 18 13.24 10.03 0.53
CA ALA A 18 12.42 10.39 -0.63
C ALA A 18 10.92 10.24 -0.36
N LEU A 19 10.55 9.44 0.65
CA LEU A 19 9.16 9.21 1.06
C LEU A 19 8.73 10.07 2.24
N SER A 20 9.56 11.03 2.70
CA SER A 20 9.20 11.94 3.80
C SER A 20 7.84 12.64 3.60
N PRO A 21 7.48 13.14 2.40
CA PRO A 21 6.15 13.71 2.17
C PRO A 21 5.00 12.71 2.37
N LEU A 22 5.21 11.47 1.95
CA LEU A 22 4.24 10.39 2.11
C LEU A 22 4.11 9.97 3.58
N ALA A 23 5.23 9.86 4.30
CA ALA A 23 5.25 9.60 5.74
C ALA A 23 4.49 10.68 6.53
N ALA A 24 4.66 11.96 6.18
CA ALA A 24 3.92 13.07 6.80
C ALA A 24 2.41 13.00 6.49
N ALA A 25 2.02 12.58 5.29
CA ALA A 25 0.61 12.40 4.92
C ALA A 25 -0.05 11.22 5.66
N LEU A 26 0.70 10.14 5.90
CA LEU A 26 0.29 9.01 6.72
C LEU A 26 0.14 9.41 8.20
N ALA A 27 1.14 10.08 8.76
CA ALA A 27 1.14 10.50 10.17
C ALA A 27 0.02 11.50 10.51
N SER A 28 -0.37 12.34 9.55
CA SER A 28 -1.50 13.28 9.70
C SER A 28 -2.87 12.66 9.40
N GLY A 29 -2.93 11.38 9.04
CA GLY A 29 -4.18 10.70 8.69
C GLY A 29 -4.80 11.10 7.35
N ARG A 30 -4.16 11.99 6.58
CA ARG A 30 -4.61 12.36 5.22
C ARG A 30 -4.63 11.17 4.27
N LEU A 31 -3.71 10.23 4.49
CA LEU A 31 -3.71 8.94 3.82
C LEU A 31 -3.75 7.85 4.88
N VAL A 32 -4.63 6.88 4.67
CA VAL A 32 -4.73 5.69 5.53
C VAL A 32 -4.40 4.46 4.68
N PRO A 33 -3.36 3.68 5.05
CA PRO A 33 -3.08 2.41 4.42
C PRO A 33 -4.17 1.41 4.80
N VAL A 34 -4.63 0.60 3.84
CA VAL A 34 -5.53 -0.52 4.08
C VAL A 34 -4.79 -1.83 3.81
N ALA A 35 -5.06 -2.83 4.63
CA ALA A 35 -4.41 -4.13 4.53
C ALA A 35 -5.36 -5.26 4.88
N THR A 36 -5.11 -6.43 4.30
CA THR A 36 -5.85 -7.68 4.59
C THR A 36 -4.96 -8.62 5.41
N PRO A 37 -5.54 -9.64 6.08
CA PRO A 37 -4.76 -10.59 6.86
C PRO A 37 -3.58 -11.25 6.11
N PRO A 38 -3.71 -11.67 4.83
CA PRO A 38 -2.58 -12.24 4.09
C PRO A 38 -1.43 -11.25 3.84
N MET A 39 -1.74 -9.95 3.65
CA MET A 39 -0.71 -8.91 3.49
C MET A 39 0.02 -8.67 4.82
N ILE A 40 -0.72 -8.67 5.93
CA ILE A 40 -0.15 -8.48 7.27
C ILE A 40 0.73 -9.68 7.65
N ALA A 41 0.29 -10.91 7.38
CA ALA A 41 1.09 -12.11 7.58
C ALA A 41 2.41 -12.05 6.80
N GLU A 42 2.36 -11.67 5.52
CA GLU A 42 3.57 -11.48 4.70
C GLU A 42 4.51 -10.43 5.31
N TRP A 43 3.98 -9.29 5.72
CA TRP A 43 4.76 -8.24 6.39
C TRP A 43 5.50 -8.77 7.62
N HIS A 44 4.82 -9.53 8.49
CA HIS A 44 5.44 -10.12 9.67
C HIS A 44 6.51 -11.16 9.31
N CYS A 45 6.23 -12.03 8.33
CA CYS A 45 7.18 -13.03 7.84
C CYS A 45 8.44 -12.40 7.25
N VAL A 46 8.31 -11.34 6.44
CA VAL A 46 9.45 -10.64 5.85
C VAL A 46 10.34 -10.03 6.93
N LEU A 47 9.75 -9.33 7.90
CA LEU A 47 10.49 -8.73 9.02
C LEU A 47 11.05 -9.76 10.03
N ALA A 48 10.71 -11.04 9.88
CA ALA A 48 11.27 -12.13 10.70
C ALA A 48 12.45 -12.84 10.01
N ARG A 49 12.76 -12.50 8.76
CA ARG A 49 13.89 -13.09 8.02
C ARG A 49 15.23 -12.64 8.60
N GLU A 50 16.23 -13.49 8.44
CA GLU A 50 17.62 -13.13 8.73
C GLU A 50 18.04 -11.90 7.91
N GLY A 51 18.81 -11.00 8.54
CA GLY A 51 19.24 -9.73 7.95
C GLY A 51 18.38 -8.51 8.31
N PHE A 52 17.22 -8.71 8.92
CA PHE A 52 16.47 -7.60 9.54
C PHE A 52 16.92 -7.40 10.98
N ASP A 53 17.22 -6.15 11.34
CA ASP A 53 17.50 -5.76 12.72
C ASP A 53 16.23 -5.93 13.57
N PRO A 54 16.27 -6.69 14.69
CA PRO A 54 15.06 -7.00 15.47
C PRO A 54 14.38 -5.76 16.06
N GLN A 55 15.14 -4.76 16.51
CA GLN A 55 14.60 -3.56 17.12
C GLN A 55 13.90 -2.68 16.08
N ARG A 56 14.55 -2.48 14.94
CA ARG A 56 14.01 -1.73 13.80
C ARG A 56 12.80 -2.45 13.19
N ALA A 57 12.84 -3.78 13.09
CA ALA A 57 11.71 -4.58 12.65
C ALA A 57 10.51 -4.46 13.61
N ALA A 58 10.75 -4.47 14.93
CA ALA A 58 9.70 -4.25 15.92
C ALA A 58 9.08 -2.84 15.80
N ALA A 59 9.92 -1.80 15.65
CA ALA A 59 9.45 -0.44 15.43
C ALA A 59 8.60 -0.32 14.16
N ALA A 60 9.04 -0.92 13.05
CA ALA A 60 8.30 -0.94 11.79
C ALA A 60 6.94 -1.64 11.91
N ARG A 61 6.87 -2.77 12.63
CA ARG A 61 5.60 -3.47 12.92
C ARG A 61 4.64 -2.58 13.69
N THR A 62 5.11 -1.93 14.75
CA THR A 62 4.30 -1.04 15.58
C THR A 62 3.79 0.16 14.77
N ALA A 63 4.65 0.82 14.00
CA ALA A 63 4.27 1.96 13.17
C ALA A 63 3.24 1.57 12.10
N TYR A 64 3.46 0.45 11.40
CA TYR A 64 2.51 -0.04 10.42
C TYR A 64 1.15 -0.41 11.05
N ALA A 65 1.17 -1.04 12.23
CA ALA A 65 -0.04 -1.40 12.96
C ALA A 65 -0.84 -0.19 13.45
N ALA A 66 -0.17 0.85 13.92
CA ALA A 66 -0.83 2.05 14.41
C ALA A 66 -1.55 2.83 13.29
N LEU A 67 -1.04 2.77 12.05
CA LEU A 67 -1.54 3.59 10.95
C LEU A 67 -2.49 2.85 10.00
N ARG A 68 -2.34 1.53 9.84
CA ARG A 68 -3.16 0.77 8.89
C ARG A 68 -4.59 0.56 9.40
N ARG A 69 -5.54 0.52 8.47
CA ARG A 69 -6.86 -0.08 8.68
C ARG A 69 -6.85 -1.51 8.16
N GLU A 70 -7.13 -2.46 9.04
CA GLU A 70 -7.30 -3.86 8.67
C GLU A 70 -8.72 -4.09 8.14
N LEU A 71 -8.82 -4.76 6.99
CA LEU A 71 -10.07 -5.07 6.30
C LEU A 71 -10.11 -6.58 5.96
N PRO A 72 -11.30 -7.19 5.86
CA PRO A 72 -11.41 -8.60 5.53
C PRO A 72 -10.85 -8.88 4.12
N LEU A 73 -10.41 -10.11 3.90
CA LEU A 73 -10.00 -10.56 2.56
C LEU A 73 -11.19 -10.39 1.60
N PRO A 74 -11.07 -9.60 0.52
CA PRO A 74 -12.17 -9.36 -0.39
C PRO A 74 -12.47 -10.60 -1.23
N GLU A 75 -13.75 -10.90 -1.38
CA GLU A 75 -14.27 -11.86 -2.37
C GLU A 75 -14.37 -11.16 -3.73
N LEU A 76 -13.21 -10.85 -4.31
CA LEU A 76 -13.11 -10.16 -5.60
C LEU A 76 -12.20 -10.92 -6.55
N GLU A 77 -12.76 -11.34 -7.68
CA GLU A 77 -11.95 -11.77 -8.82
C GLU A 77 -11.41 -10.55 -9.55
N ALA A 78 -10.08 -10.33 -9.49
CA ALA A 78 -9.47 -9.22 -10.20
C ALA A 78 -9.60 -9.40 -11.72
N PRO A 79 -9.88 -8.33 -12.48
CA PRO A 79 -10.03 -8.38 -13.93
C PRO A 79 -8.66 -8.47 -14.65
N ALA A 80 -7.58 -8.70 -13.93
CA ALA A 80 -6.26 -8.98 -14.48
C ALA A 80 -5.47 -9.81 -13.46
N ARG A 81 -4.61 -10.69 -13.97
CA ARG A 81 -3.63 -11.40 -13.16
C ARG A 81 -2.32 -10.63 -13.14
N CYS A 82 -1.76 -10.41 -11.96
CA CYS A 82 -0.36 -10.03 -11.83
C CYS A 82 0.52 -11.18 -12.34
N ARG A 83 1.67 -10.85 -12.93
CA ARG A 83 2.62 -11.88 -13.37
C ARG A 83 3.31 -12.56 -12.21
N ASP A 84 3.47 -11.86 -11.10
CA ASP A 84 3.87 -12.41 -9.82
C ASP A 84 2.60 -12.79 -9.04
N PRO A 85 2.34 -14.09 -8.80
CA PRO A 85 1.15 -14.54 -8.07
C PRO A 85 1.10 -14.04 -6.62
N ASP A 86 2.26 -13.83 -5.98
CA ASP A 86 2.29 -13.35 -4.59
C ASP A 86 1.78 -11.90 -4.54
N ASP A 87 2.12 -11.09 -5.53
CA ASP A 87 1.67 -9.69 -5.60
C ASP A 87 0.19 -9.52 -5.97
N GLN A 88 -0.49 -10.59 -6.39
CA GLN A 88 -1.92 -10.55 -6.73
C GLN A 88 -2.77 -10.01 -5.57
N LYS A 89 -2.40 -10.32 -4.31
CA LYS A 89 -3.16 -9.90 -3.12
C LYS A 89 -3.24 -8.38 -2.97
N PHE A 90 -2.20 -7.64 -3.35
CA PHE A 90 -2.18 -6.18 -3.29
C PHE A 90 -3.11 -5.56 -4.33
N LEU A 91 -3.13 -6.12 -5.54
CA LEU A 91 -4.03 -5.68 -6.60
C LEU A 91 -5.49 -5.88 -6.22
N VAL A 92 -5.84 -7.06 -5.70
CA VAL A 92 -7.21 -7.39 -5.29
C VAL A 92 -7.65 -6.48 -4.14
N CYS A 93 -6.82 -6.33 -3.11
CA CYS A 93 -7.09 -5.45 -1.97
C CYS A 93 -7.35 -4.00 -2.43
N ALA A 94 -6.51 -3.48 -3.33
CA ALA A 94 -6.66 -2.13 -3.84
C ALA A 94 -7.97 -1.98 -4.63
N LEU A 95 -8.24 -2.88 -5.59
CA LEU A 95 -9.48 -2.84 -6.37
C LEU A 95 -10.76 -2.91 -5.52
N ALA A 96 -10.70 -3.56 -4.35
CA ALA A 96 -11.81 -3.66 -3.43
C ALA A 96 -11.98 -2.43 -2.53
N TYR A 97 -10.88 -1.87 -2.02
CA TYR A 97 -10.93 -0.97 -0.86
C TYR A 97 -10.22 0.38 -1.03
N ALA A 98 -9.44 0.59 -2.09
CA ALA A 98 -8.67 1.82 -2.24
C ALA A 98 -8.44 2.23 -3.70
N PRO A 99 -8.60 3.52 -4.04
CA PRO A 99 -8.37 3.99 -5.40
C PRO A 99 -6.88 4.10 -5.79
N LEU A 100 -5.96 3.75 -4.88
CA LEU A 100 -4.52 3.93 -5.03
C LEU A 100 -3.75 2.73 -4.47
N LEU A 101 -2.85 2.18 -5.29
CA LEU A 101 -1.82 1.21 -4.94
C LEU A 101 -0.45 1.84 -5.17
N LEU A 102 0.39 1.89 -4.13
CA LEU A 102 1.78 2.33 -4.24
C LEU A 102 2.71 1.13 -4.22
N THR A 103 3.58 1.07 -5.22
CA THR A 103 4.47 -0.08 -5.45
C THR A 103 5.71 0.34 -6.23
N ARG A 104 6.85 -0.29 -5.95
CA ARG A 104 8.04 -0.20 -6.80
C ARG A 104 8.20 -1.44 -7.71
N ASP A 105 7.36 -2.45 -7.54
CA ASP A 105 7.42 -3.71 -8.27
C ASP A 105 7.04 -3.53 -9.76
N LYS A 106 7.81 -4.17 -10.63
CA LYS A 106 7.64 -4.02 -12.09
C LYS A 106 6.46 -4.83 -12.62
N ALA A 107 6.06 -5.93 -11.98
CA ALA A 107 4.89 -6.70 -12.36
C ALA A 107 3.60 -5.92 -12.05
N LEU A 108 3.50 -5.32 -10.85
CA LEU A 108 2.36 -4.46 -10.49
C LEU A 108 2.32 -3.17 -11.32
N LEU A 109 3.45 -2.47 -11.50
CA LEU A 109 3.50 -1.24 -12.30
C LEU A 109 3.08 -1.45 -13.77
N ARG A 110 3.31 -2.64 -14.34
CA ARG A 110 2.82 -2.96 -15.70
C ARG A 110 1.30 -2.97 -15.79
N LEU A 111 0.59 -3.25 -14.70
CA LEU A 111 -0.87 -3.24 -14.65
C LEU A 111 -1.46 -1.83 -14.63
N ALA A 112 -0.66 -0.79 -14.35
CA ALA A 112 -1.11 0.61 -14.33
C ALA A 112 -1.75 1.06 -15.65
N ARG A 113 -1.32 0.47 -16.79
CA ARG A 113 -1.83 0.77 -18.13
C ARG A 113 -2.84 -0.26 -18.64
N HIS A 114 -3.18 -1.27 -17.84
CA HIS A 114 -4.09 -2.31 -18.27
C HIS A 114 -5.52 -1.76 -18.36
N ARG A 115 -6.17 -1.93 -19.52
CA ARG A 115 -7.47 -1.31 -19.84
C ARG A 115 -8.59 -1.55 -18.82
N ARG A 116 -8.56 -2.70 -18.12
CA ARG A 116 -9.56 -3.05 -17.08
C ARG A 116 -9.18 -2.59 -15.67
N ILE A 117 -7.95 -2.12 -15.47
CA ILE A 117 -7.41 -1.69 -14.17
C ILE A 117 -7.31 -0.17 -14.11
N ALA A 118 -6.72 0.45 -15.13
CA ALA A 118 -6.45 1.90 -15.15
C ALA A 118 -7.66 2.79 -14.83
N PRO A 119 -8.91 2.47 -15.25
CA PRO A 119 -10.07 3.30 -14.90
C PRO A 119 -10.52 3.18 -13.43
N ARG A 120 -10.04 2.17 -12.70
CA ARG A 120 -10.53 1.81 -11.35
C ARG A 120 -9.48 2.00 -10.26
N LEU A 121 -8.21 1.97 -10.63
CA LEU A 121 -7.10 1.94 -9.68
C LEU A 121 -5.90 2.69 -10.24
N ALA A 122 -5.45 3.72 -9.52
CA ALA A 122 -4.15 4.32 -9.76
C ALA A 122 -3.06 3.41 -9.18
N ILE A 123 -2.11 2.98 -10.01
CA ILE A 123 -0.93 2.23 -9.59
C ILE A 123 0.29 3.12 -9.86
N LEU A 124 0.92 3.59 -8.78
CA LEU A 124 1.99 4.58 -8.84
C LEU A 124 3.19 4.12 -8.03
N ARG A 125 4.36 4.71 -8.31
CA ARG A 125 5.48 4.60 -7.38
C ARG A 125 5.23 5.44 -6.13
N PRO A 126 5.75 5.06 -4.95
CA PRO A 126 5.53 5.82 -3.71
C PRO A 126 5.95 7.29 -3.81
N GLU A 127 6.99 7.60 -4.58
CA GLU A 127 7.51 8.97 -4.79
C GLU A 127 6.54 9.85 -5.60
N GLN A 128 5.64 9.21 -6.36
CA GLN A 128 4.65 9.89 -7.20
C GLN A 128 3.32 10.09 -6.46
N ALA A 129 3.21 9.60 -5.21
CA ALA A 129 1.99 9.71 -4.43
C ALA A 129 1.66 11.17 -4.08
N MET A 130 2.62 12.09 -4.12
CA MET A 130 2.41 13.51 -3.83
C MET A 130 2.62 14.33 -5.12
N PRO A 131 1.72 15.28 -5.46
CA PRO A 131 0.74 15.93 -4.59
C PRO A 131 -0.69 15.39 -4.80
N LEU A 132 -0.93 14.08 -4.63
CA LEU A 132 -2.31 13.57 -4.68
C LEU A 132 -3.12 14.28 -3.60
N ARG A 133 -4.06 15.11 -4.04
CA ARG A 133 -5.03 15.75 -3.15
C ARG A 133 -5.91 14.63 -2.59
N GLY A 134 -6.01 14.56 -1.26
CA GLY A 134 -6.99 13.70 -0.60
C GLY A 134 -8.41 14.01 -1.10
N PRO A 135 -9.40 13.13 -0.85
CA PRO A 135 -10.77 13.44 -1.20
C PRO A 135 -11.14 14.80 -0.62
N VAL A 136 -11.58 15.71 -1.48
CA VAL A 136 -12.29 16.92 -1.05
C VAL A 136 -13.52 16.38 -0.33
N ALA A 137 -13.61 16.61 0.99
CA ALA A 137 -14.85 16.38 1.71
C ALA A 137 -15.94 17.08 0.91
N ALA A 138 -16.95 16.33 0.47
CA ALA A 138 -18.08 16.89 -0.24
C ALA A 138 -18.61 18.05 0.60
N THR A 139 -18.52 19.27 0.06
CA THR A 139 -19.18 20.44 0.62
C THR A 139 -20.64 20.07 0.79
N GLU A 140 -21.09 19.97 2.04
CA GLU A 140 -22.51 19.92 2.33
C GLU A 140 -23.13 21.21 1.80
N ILE A 141 -23.93 21.07 0.75
CA ILE A 141 -24.96 22.03 0.39
C ILE A 141 -26.19 21.58 1.15
N SER A 142 -26.52 22.27 2.24
CA SER A 142 -27.88 22.57 2.73
C SER A 142 -27.81 23.62 3.83
#